data_AF-A0AA88LVC7-F1
#
_entry.id   AF-A0AA88LVC7-F1
#
_cell.length_a   1.000
_cell.length_b   1.000
_cell.length_c   1.000
_cell.angle_alpha   90.00
_cell.angle_beta   90.00
_cell.angle_gamma   90.00
#
_symmetry.space_group_name_H-M   'P 1'
#
loop_
_entity.id
_entity.type
_entity.pdbx_description
1 polymer ?
#
loop_
_entity_poly.entity_id
_entity_poly.type
_entity_poly.pdbx_seq_one_letter_code
_entity_poly.pdbx_strand_id
1 'polypeptide(L)'
;MPFAKRTVEPQRLCRSASPPALTEDLRALSNAALSRTVRQLSDVARHADSLFHELERELASTDRRLRDLREKVRRVERSTGELDHRQEAVRE
;
A
#
# COMPACT_ATOMS: atom_id res chain seq x y z
N MET A 1 -19.77 8.58 -6.11
CA MET A 1 -19.22 8.62 -4.73
C MET A 1 -17.96 7.77 -4.69
N PRO A 2 -16.86 8.17 -4.02
CA PRO A 2 -15.69 7.31 -3.91
C PRO A 2 -15.98 6.19 -2.90
N PHE A 3 -15.95 4.94 -3.37
CA PHE A 3 -16.03 3.78 -2.49
C PHE A 3 -14.68 3.62 -1.77
N ALA A 4 -14.72 3.42 -0.45
CA ALA A 4 -13.50 3.11 0.30
C ALA A 4 -12.91 1.79 -0.21
N LYS A 5 -11.65 1.83 -0.67
CA LYS A 5 -10.93 0.63 -1.16
C LYS A 5 -10.78 -0.42 -0.06
N ARG A 6 -10.72 0.01 1.21
CA ARG A 6 -10.59 -0.83 2.40
C ARG A 6 -11.53 -0.35 3.47
N THR A 7 -12.47 -1.19 3.85
CA THR A 7 -13.41 -0.96 4.95
C THR A 7 -13.07 -1.95 6.05
N VAL A 8 -12.90 -1.44 7.27
CA VAL A 8 -12.56 -2.27 8.43
C VAL A 8 -13.83 -2.83 9.04
N GLU A 9 -13.88 -4.14 9.23
CA GLU A 9 -15.00 -4.83 9.88
C GLU A 9 -14.57 -5.55 11.16
N PRO A 10 -15.43 -5.60 12.20
CA PRO A 10 -16.75 -4.99 12.29
C PRO A 10 -16.70 -3.46 12.53
N GLN A 11 -17.60 -2.70 11.90
CA GLN A 11 -17.68 -1.23 12.14
C GLN A 11 -18.26 -0.85 13.50
N ARG A 12 -19.08 -1.71 14.12
CA ARG A 12 -19.74 -1.45 15.41
C ARG A 12 -19.30 -2.45 16.45
N LEU A 13 -18.70 -1.95 17.53
CA LEU A 13 -18.15 -2.80 18.60
C LEU A 13 -19.18 -3.05 19.70
N CYS A 14 -19.85 -2.01 20.18
CA CYS A 14 -20.70 -2.09 21.38
C CYS A 14 -22.22 -1.96 21.10
N ARG A 15 -22.65 -1.65 19.87
CA ARG A 15 -24.08 -1.49 19.54
C ARG A 15 -24.67 -2.77 18.95
N SER A 16 -25.61 -3.39 19.67
CA SER A 16 -26.59 -4.32 19.11
C SER A 16 -27.68 -3.54 18.37
N ALA A 17 -28.38 -4.18 17.42
CA ALA A 17 -29.49 -3.58 16.68
C ALA A 17 -30.78 -3.45 17.51
N SER A 18 -30.82 -4.06 18.71
CA SER A 18 -31.95 -4.05 19.64
C SER A 18 -31.55 -3.33 20.93
N PRO A 19 -32.46 -2.57 21.58
CA PRO A 19 -32.19 -2.05 22.91
C PRO A 19 -31.78 -3.19 23.84
N PRO A 20 -30.72 -3.00 24.66
CA PRO A 20 -30.31 -4.02 25.61
C PRO A 20 -31.48 -4.32 26.53
N ALA A 21 -31.80 -5.61 26.71
CA ALA A 21 -32.73 -5.98 27.76
C ALA A 21 -32.18 -5.43 29.08
N LEU A 22 -33.04 -4.93 29.98
CA LEU A 22 -32.64 -4.42 31.30
C LEU A 22 -31.85 -5.44 32.16
N THR A 23 -31.76 -6.70 31.70
CA THR A 23 -31.09 -7.85 32.30
C THR A 23 -29.78 -8.29 31.62
N GLU A 24 -29.29 -7.57 30.61
CA GLU A 24 -28.07 -7.99 29.90
C GLU A 24 -26.82 -7.90 30.81
N ASP A 25 -26.16 -9.04 31.03
CA ASP A 25 -24.96 -9.13 31.87
C ASP A 25 -23.84 -8.27 31.28
N LEU A 26 -23.38 -7.26 32.04
CA LEU A 26 -22.29 -6.38 31.66
C LEU A 26 -21.03 -7.15 31.26
N ARG A 27 -20.78 -8.31 31.87
CA ARG A 27 -19.67 -9.19 31.52
C ARG A 27 -19.83 -9.75 30.11
N ALA A 28 -21.03 -10.17 29.71
CA ALA A 28 -21.32 -10.67 28.38
C ALA A 28 -21.17 -9.56 27.31
N LEU A 29 -21.69 -8.36 27.60
CA LEU A 29 -21.52 -7.19 26.71
C LEU A 29 -20.05 -6.80 26.54
N SER A 30 -19.29 -6.76 27.64
CA SER A 30 -17.85 -6.48 27.62
C SER A 30 -17.08 -7.52 26.80
N ASN A 31 -17.36 -8.81 27.01
CA ASN A 31 -16.72 -9.89 26.25
C ASN A 31 -17.05 -9.82 24.75
N ALA A 32 -18.30 -9.49 24.40
CA ALA A 32 -18.71 -9.30 23.01
C ALA A 32 -17.99 -8.10 22.35
N ALA A 33 -17.86 -6.98 23.08
CA ALA A 33 -17.13 -5.80 22.62
C ALA A 33 -15.63 -6.10 22.41
N LEU A 34 -15.00 -6.81 23.35
CA LEU A 34 -13.60 -7.24 23.25
C LEU A 34 -13.39 -8.17 22.05
N SER A 35 -14.24 -9.19 21.88
CA SER A 35 -14.17 -10.10 20.73
C SER A 35 -14.28 -9.37 19.39
N ARG A 36 -15.21 -8.42 19.28
CA ARG A 36 -15.37 -7.58 18.08
C ARG A 36 -14.16 -6.67 17.86
N THR A 37 -13.58 -6.13 18.93
CA THR A 37 -12.37 -5.30 18.85
C THR A 37 -11.18 -6.11 18.33
N VAL A 38 -10.97 -7.32 18.84
CA VAL A 38 -9.92 -8.23 18.35
C VAL A 38 -10.13 -8.54 16.87
N ARG A 39 -11.37 -8.85 16.45
CA ARG A 39 -11.69 -9.06 15.03
C ARG A 39 -11.40 -7.82 14.18
N GLN A 40 -11.74 -6.64 14.67
CA GLN A 40 -11.50 -5.38 13.97
C GLN A 40 -10.00 -5.13 13.79
N LEU A 41 -9.20 -5.35 14.83
CA LEU A 41 -7.75 -5.24 14.76
C LEU A 41 -7.13 -6.26 13.79
N SER A 42 -7.64 -7.49 13.76
CA SER A 42 -7.21 -8.49 12.78
C SER A 42 -7.53 -8.07 11.34
N ASP A 43 -8.67 -7.43 11.11
CA ASP A 43 -9.03 -6.91 9.79
C ASP A 43 -8.15 -5.71 9.39
N VAL A 44 -7.84 -4.81 10.33
CA VAL A 44 -6.85 -3.74 10.12
C VAL A 44 -5.48 -4.31 9.75
N ALA A 45 -5.00 -5.33 10.47
CA ALA A 45 -3.73 -5.97 10.18
C ALA A 45 -3.69 -6.58 8.77
N ARG A 46 -4.80 -7.21 8.34
CA ARG A 46 -4.95 -7.73 6.98
C ARG A 46 -4.91 -6.61 5.92
N HIS A 47 -5.60 -5.50 6.18
CA HIS A 47 -5.57 -4.33 5.29
C HIS A 47 -4.16 -3.73 5.20
N ALA A 48 -3.44 -3.67 6.32
CA ALA A 48 -2.05 -3.21 6.36
C ALA A 48 -1.12 -4.13 5.55
N ASP A 49 -1.25 -5.45 5.70
CA ASP A 49 -0.49 -6.42 4.91
C ASP A 49 -0.73 -6.25 3.40
N SER A 50 -1.99 -6.14 2.99
CA SER A 50 -2.36 -5.84 1.60
C SER A 50 -1.76 -4.51 1.09
N LEU A 51 -1.77 -3.47 1.92
CA LEU A 51 -1.17 -2.16 1.59
C LEU A 51 0.34 -2.28 1.38
N PHE A 52 1.04 -2.92 2.31
CA PHE A 52 2.49 -3.09 2.21
C PHE A 52 2.88 -3.92 1.00
N HIS A 53 2.10 -4.94 0.66
CA HIS A 53 2.36 -5.73 -0.53
C HIS A 53 2.10 -4.96 -1.84
N GLU A 54 1.10 -4.08 -1.89
CA GLU A 54 0.91 -3.16 -3.02
C GLU A 54 2.11 -2.21 -3.17
N LEU A 55 2.55 -1.59 -2.07
CA LEU A 55 3.69 -0.67 -2.05
C LEU A 55 4.99 -1.37 -2.45
N GLU A 56 5.23 -2.59 -1.96
CA GLU A 56 6.40 -3.40 -2.31
C GLU A 56 6.46 -3.65 -3.82
N ARG A 57 5.33 -4.01 -4.43
CA ARG A 57 5.26 -4.22 -5.89
C ARG A 57 5.55 -2.95 -6.67
N GLU A 58 5.00 -1.81 -6.24
CA GLU A 58 5.26 -0.51 -6.86
C GLU A 58 6.74 -0.10 -6.73
N LEU A 59 7.33 -0.31 -5.56
CA LEU A 59 8.75 -0.04 -5.32
C LEU A 59 9.64 -0.93 -6.18
N ALA A 60 9.36 -2.24 -6.27
CA ALA A 60 10.09 -3.16 -7.12
C ALA A 60 9.97 -2.82 -8.62
N SER A 61 8.79 -2.35 -9.06
CA SER A 61 8.60 -1.84 -10.41
C SER A 61 9.45 -0.58 -10.66
N THR A 62 9.46 0.34 -9.70
CA THR A 62 10.20 1.60 -9.77
C THR A 62 11.71 1.35 -9.78
N ASP A 63 12.21 0.45 -8.94
CA ASP A 63 13.63 0.07 -8.91
C ASP A 63 14.08 -0.53 -10.25
N ARG A 64 13.30 -1.43 -10.86
CA ARG A 64 13.61 -1.95 -12.21
C ARG A 64 13.73 -0.82 -13.23
N ARG A 65 12.77 0.10 -13.25
CA ARG A 65 12.80 1.25 -14.17
C ARG A 65 14.00 2.16 -13.93
N LEU A 66 14.40 2.36 -12.66
CA LEU A 66 15.59 3.13 -12.30
C LEU A 66 16.87 2.46 -12.76
N ARG A 67 16.97 1.13 -12.64
CA ARG A 67 18.12 0.36 -13.15
C ARG A 67 18.25 0.50 -14.67
N ASP A 68 17.16 0.29 -15.39
CA ASP A 68 17.12 0.45 -16.86
C ASP A 68 17.51 1.86 -17.27
N LEU A 69 16.99 2.87 -16.57
CA LEU A 69 17.34 4.27 -16.83
C LEU A 69 18.83 4.53 -16.56
N ARG A 70 19.38 4.01 -15.46
CA ARG A 70 20.80 4.16 -15.12
C ARG A 70 21.70 3.50 -16.16
N GLU A 71 21.31 2.37 -16.72
CA GLU A 71 22.03 1.74 -17.82
C GLU A 71 22.00 2.57 -19.10
N LYS A 72 20.84 3.16 -19.43
CA LYS A 72 20.72 4.08 -20.57
C LYS A 72 21.61 5.31 -20.39
N VAL A 73 21.58 5.93 -19.21
CA VAL A 73 22.44 7.08 -18.88
C VAL A 73 23.91 6.73 -19.06
N ARG A 74 24.38 5.61 -18.50
CA ARG A 74 25.78 5.17 -18.67
C ARG A 74 26.17 4.91 -20.12
N ARG A 75 25.23 4.43 -20.94
CA ARG A 75 25.47 4.20 -22.36
C ARG A 75 25.62 5.52 -23.10
N VAL A 76 24.78 6.50 -22.79
CA VAL A 76 24.88 7.87 -23.31
C VAL A 76 26.19 8.50 -22.85
N GLU A 77 26.52 8.46 -21.56
CA GLU A 77 27.78 9.01 -21.03
C GLU A 77 29.02 8.43 -21.73
N ARG A 78 29.07 7.11 -21.94
CA ARG A 78 30.16 6.48 -22.70
C ARG A 78 30.18 6.95 -24.15
N SER A 79 29.02 6.91 -24.82
CA SER A 79 28.93 7.34 -26.21
C SER A 79 29.39 8.79 -26.37
N THR A 80 28.93 9.70 -25.50
CA THR A 80 29.31 11.12 -25.53
C THR A 80 30.78 11.33 -25.18
N GLY A 81 31.35 10.53 -24.28
CA GLY A 81 32.78 10.57 -23.97
C GLY A 81 33.67 10.07 -25.12
N GLU A 82 33.15 9.19 -25.98
CA GLU A 82 33.83 8.67 -27.17
C GLU A 82 33.67 9.58 -28.40
N LEU A 83 32.79 10.59 -28.36
CA LEU A 83 32.61 11.54 -29.46
C LEU A 83 33.83 12.46 -29.60
N ASP A 84 34.56 12.30 -30.70
CA ASP A 84 35.62 13.22 -31.12
C ASP A 84 35.07 14.27 -32.09
N HIS A 85 34.84 15.47 -31.56
CA HIS A 85 34.37 16.66 -32.28
C HIS A 85 35.20 17.04 -33.52
N ARG A 86 36.42 16.50 -33.70
CA ARG A 86 37.25 16.75 -34.89
C ARG A 86 36.99 15.78 -36.05
N GLN A 87 36.30 14.66 -35.79
CA GLN A 87 36.00 13.63 -36.79
C GLN A 87 34.53 13.65 -37.24
N GLU A 88 33.66 14.38 -36.55
CA GLU A 88 32.27 14.55 -36.96
C GLU A 88 32.15 15.50 -38.17
N ALA A 89 31.94 14.92 -39.35
CA ALA A 89 31.68 15.70 -40.56
C ALA A 89 30.27 16.30 -40.52
N VAL A 90 30.19 17.63 -40.39
CA VAL A 90 28.95 18.37 -40.58
C VAL A 90 28.68 18.46 -42.08
N ARG A 91 27.62 17.78 -42.55
CA ARG A 91 27.13 17.99 -43.92
C ARG A 91 26.32 19.30 -43.93
N GLU A 92 26.75 20.24 -44.76
CA GLU A 92 26.01 21.46 -45.12
C GLU A 92 24.67 21.12 -45.80
#